data_AF-A0A7H8NVL9-F1
#
_entry.id   AF-A0A7H8NVL9-F1
#
_cell.length_a   1.000
_cell.length_b   1.000
_cell.length_c   1.000
_cell.angle_alpha   90.00
_cell.angle_beta   90.00
_cell.angle_gamma   90.00
#
_symmetry.space_group_name_H-M   'P 1'
#
loop_
_entity.id
_entity.type
_entity.pdbx_description
1 polymer ?
#
loop_
_entity_poly.entity_id
_entity_poly.type
_entity_poly.pdbx_seq_one_letter_code
_entity_poly.pdbx_strand_id
1 'polypeptide(L)'
;MHPFRWLVTGIFLLLAPHAWGGTAKAAPALTPADAACIEIEVNGERIPDYACMSERLMPASRRPVPEIPASEQRVRQAPTALGLAHRAATQQRMGNSFGISTRPQRPMAPPPAPPITRP
;
A
#
# COMPACT_ATOMS: atom_id res chain seq x y z
N MET A 1 10.94 -40.86 -51.33
CA MET A 1 12.11 -41.65 -50.94
C MET A 1 13.19 -40.67 -50.48
N HIS A 2 13.35 -40.51 -49.16
CA HIS A 2 14.46 -39.76 -48.53
C HIS A 2 15.74 -40.63 -48.57
N PRO A 3 16.95 -40.16 -48.20
CA PRO A 3 17.47 -38.78 -47.98
C PRO A 3 18.90 -38.59 -48.57
N PHE A 4 19.39 -37.45 -49.05
CA PHE A 4 19.38 -36.07 -48.53
C PHE A 4 19.88 -35.95 -47.08
N ARG A 5 21.16 -36.32 -46.84
CA ARG A 5 21.77 -36.32 -45.50
C ARG A 5 23.20 -35.76 -45.40
N TRP A 6 23.68 -35.01 -46.39
CA TRP A 6 25.09 -34.54 -46.44
C TRP A 6 25.27 -33.06 -46.82
N LEU A 7 24.29 -32.19 -46.54
CA LEU A 7 24.39 -30.76 -46.85
C LEU A 7 23.65 -29.88 -45.82
N VAL A 8 23.81 -30.14 -44.52
CA VAL A 8 23.16 -29.32 -43.46
C VAL A 8 24.16 -28.72 -42.45
N THR A 9 25.46 -28.96 -42.56
CA THR A 9 26.47 -28.34 -41.69
C THR A 9 27.32 -27.34 -42.46
N GLY A 10 26.72 -26.21 -42.85
CA GLY A 10 27.48 -25.15 -43.54
C GLY A 10 26.84 -23.76 -43.58
N ILE A 11 25.58 -23.60 -43.18
CA ILE A 11 24.90 -22.29 -43.21
C ILE A 11 24.21 -22.10 -41.85
N PHE A 12 25.00 -21.78 -40.83
CA PHE A 12 24.48 -21.22 -39.58
C PHE A 12 25.53 -20.30 -38.93
N LEU A 13 26.08 -19.36 -39.72
CA LEU A 13 26.95 -18.31 -39.17
C LEU A 13 26.79 -16.96 -39.88
N LEU A 14 25.57 -16.60 -40.30
CA LEU A 14 25.26 -15.28 -40.85
C LEU A 14 23.82 -14.84 -40.51
N LEU A 15 23.40 -15.00 -39.25
CA LEU A 15 22.34 -14.14 -38.70
C LEU A 15 22.95 -13.31 -37.58
N ALA A 16 23.33 -12.08 -37.94
CA ALA A 16 23.59 -11.03 -37.00
C ALA A 16 22.33 -10.82 -36.13
N PRO A 17 22.39 -10.96 -34.80
CA PRO A 17 21.33 -10.45 -33.97
C PRO A 17 21.33 -8.93 -34.15
N HIS A 18 20.21 -8.39 -34.63
CA HIS A 18 19.90 -6.97 -34.50
C HIS A 18 19.99 -6.62 -33.02
N ALA A 19 21.12 -6.03 -32.63
CA ALA A 19 21.27 -5.39 -31.34
C ALA A 19 20.35 -4.18 -31.33
N TRP A 20 19.10 -4.40 -30.91
CA TRP A 20 18.24 -3.31 -30.44
C TRP A 20 18.85 -2.85 -29.12
N GLY A 21 19.85 -1.97 -29.23
CA GLY A 21 20.48 -1.28 -28.11
C GLY A 21 19.52 -0.27 -27.50
N GLY A 22 18.46 -0.75 -26.86
CA GLY A 22 17.81 0.02 -25.81
C GLY A 22 18.70 -0.06 -24.58
N THR A 23 19.41 1.02 -24.24
CA THR A 23 20.02 1.12 -22.91
C THR A 23 18.90 1.20 -21.90
N ALA A 24 18.43 0.05 -21.41
CA ALA A 24 17.63 -0.01 -20.21
C ALA A 24 18.53 0.54 -19.08
N LYS A 25 18.33 1.81 -18.75
CA LYS A 25 18.93 2.40 -17.55
C LYS A 25 18.41 1.57 -16.39
N ALA A 26 19.30 0.82 -15.74
CA ALA A 26 18.94 0.00 -14.60
C ALA A 26 18.17 0.90 -13.62
N ALA A 27 16.88 0.63 -13.46
CA ALA A 27 16.13 1.24 -12.38
C ALA A 27 16.84 0.86 -11.08
N PRO A 28 16.97 1.79 -10.11
CA PRO A 28 17.48 1.41 -8.81
C PRO A 28 16.69 0.20 -8.33
N ALA A 29 17.39 -0.82 -7.83
CA ALA A 29 16.75 -1.99 -7.26
C ALA A 29 15.80 -1.50 -6.15
N LEU A 30 14.50 -1.58 -6.38
CA LEU A 30 13.52 -1.25 -5.36
C LEU A 30 13.75 -2.22 -4.22
N THR A 31 13.99 -1.71 -3.01
CA THR A 31 13.91 -2.55 -1.83
C THR A 31 12.44 -2.98 -1.67
N PRO A 32 12.13 -4.10 -1.00
CA PRO A 32 10.75 -4.46 -0.71
C PRO A 32 9.98 -3.33 0.00
N ALA A 33 10.67 -2.44 0.71
CA ALA A 33 10.08 -1.24 1.31
C ALA A 33 9.69 -0.15 0.27
N ASP A 34 10.34 -0.11 -0.88
CA ASP A 34 10.06 0.83 -1.98
C ASP A 34 9.01 0.29 -2.97
N ALA A 35 8.74 -1.03 -2.95
CA ALA A 35 7.77 -1.67 -3.83
C ALA A 35 6.33 -1.28 -3.46
N ALA A 36 5.55 -0.78 -4.42
CA ALA A 36 4.12 -0.51 -4.27
C ALA A 36 3.35 -1.80 -3.94
N CYS A 37 2.45 -1.77 -2.95
CA CYS A 37 1.55 -2.90 -2.73
C CYS A 37 0.59 -3.03 -3.90
N ILE A 38 0.46 -4.26 -4.42
CA ILE A 38 -0.38 -4.56 -5.57
C ILE A 38 -1.79 -4.98 -5.13
N GLU A 39 -2.76 -4.68 -5.98
CA GLU A 39 -4.15 -5.14 -5.85
C GLU A 39 -4.49 -5.90 -7.14
N ILE A 40 -5.01 -7.11 -7.00
CA ILE A 40 -5.38 -7.96 -8.15
C ILE A 40 -6.89 -8.14 -8.18
N GLU A 41 -7.48 -8.12 -9.36
CA GLU A 41 -8.91 -8.38 -9.54
C GLU A 41 -9.11 -9.77 -10.15
N VAL A 42 -9.89 -10.62 -9.47
CA VAL A 42 -10.23 -11.97 -9.94
C VAL A 42 -11.75 -12.10 -9.92
N ASN A 43 -12.35 -12.33 -11.10
CA ASN A 43 -13.81 -12.42 -11.26
C ASN A 43 -14.58 -11.17 -10.77
N GLY A 44 -13.99 -9.98 -10.89
CA GLY A 44 -14.60 -8.72 -10.43
C GLY A 44 -14.42 -8.45 -8.92
N GLU A 45 -13.81 -9.37 -8.17
CA GLU A 45 -13.45 -9.16 -6.77
C GLU A 45 -12.01 -8.67 -6.66
N ARG A 46 -11.80 -7.57 -5.93
CA ARG A 46 -10.46 -7.04 -5.69
C ARG A 46 -9.85 -7.66 -4.44
N ILE A 47 -8.68 -8.27 -4.63
CA ILE A 47 -7.91 -8.92 -3.58
C ILE A 47 -6.64 -8.08 -3.35
N PRO A 48 -6.57 -7.33 -2.23
CA PRO A 48 -5.37 -6.58 -1.90
C PRO A 48 -4.28 -7.51 -1.35
N ASP A 49 -3.02 -7.14 -1.58
CA ASP A 49 -1.89 -7.78 -0.89
C ASP A 49 -1.81 -7.34 0.57
N TYR A 50 -2.47 -8.11 1.44
CA TYR A 50 -2.48 -7.85 2.88
C TYR A 50 -1.09 -7.97 3.53
N ALA A 51 -0.18 -8.78 2.99
CA ALA A 51 1.16 -8.94 3.55
C ALA A 51 1.97 -7.66 3.36
N CYS A 52 2.00 -7.14 2.13
CA CYS A 52 2.64 -5.86 1.83
C CYS A 52 2.01 -4.71 2.62
N MET A 53 0.67 -4.65 2.71
CA MET A 53 -0.01 -3.61 3.48
C MET A 53 0.33 -3.65 4.97
N SER A 54 0.40 -4.86 5.55
CA SER A 54 0.77 -5.03 6.96
C SER A 54 2.17 -4.48 7.23
N GLU A 55 3.15 -4.81 6.37
CA GLU A 55 4.52 -4.30 6.50
C GLU A 55 4.58 -2.77 6.45
N ARG A 56 3.82 -2.15 5.55
CA ARG A 56 3.77 -0.67 5.45
C ARG A 56 3.12 0.02 6.64
N LEU A 57 2.22 -0.67 7.33
CA LEU A 57 1.56 -0.15 8.52
C LEU A 57 2.40 -0.38 9.79
N MET A 58 3.46 -1.18 9.73
CA MET A 58 4.31 -1.41 10.89
C MET A 58 5.00 -0.11 11.30
N PRO A 59 5.04 0.19 12.61
CA PRO A 59 5.81 1.32 13.10
C PRO A 59 7.29 1.11 12.77
N ALA A 60 7.98 2.19 12.40
CA ALA A 60 9.41 2.15 12.16
C ALA A 60 10.13 1.52 13.36
N SER A 61 11.12 0.66 13.08
CA SER A 61 11.90 -0.03 14.11
C SER A 61 12.41 0.98 15.14
N ARG A 62 12.23 0.65 16.43
CA ARG A 62 12.58 1.52 17.56
C ARG A 62 14.05 1.94 17.45
N ARG A 63 14.31 3.23 17.22
CA ARG A 63 15.66 3.79 17.29
C ARG A 63 16.22 3.51 18.70
N PRO A 64 17.52 3.23 18.83
CA PRO A 64 18.14 3.06 20.15
C PRO A 64 17.83 4.32 20.98
N VAL A 65 17.09 4.09 22.07
CA VAL A 65 16.71 5.16 22.99
C VAL A 65 17.92 5.38 23.90
N PRO A 66 18.36 6.63 24.14
CA PRO A 66 19.39 6.90 25.14
C PRO A 66 18.97 6.30 26.49
N GLU A 67 19.93 6.00 27.36
CA GLU A 67 19.66 5.42 28.68
C GLU A 67 19.00 6.47 29.59
N ILE A 68 17.70 6.66 29.42
CA ILE A 68 16.84 7.52 30.22
C ILE A 68 16.11 6.70 31.28
N PRO A 69 15.83 7.28 32.46
CA PRO A 69 15.11 6.60 33.52
C PRO A 69 13.74 6.10 33.03
N ALA A 70 13.28 4.98 33.60
CA ALA A 70 12.04 4.32 33.17
C ALA A 70 10.79 5.24 33.25
N SER A 71 10.78 6.17 34.21
CA SER A 71 9.75 7.20 34.34
C SER A 71 9.70 8.10 33.11
N GLU A 72 10.84 8.57 32.64
CA GLU A 72 10.96 9.43 31.46
C GLU A 72 10.66 8.65 30.17
N GLN A 73 11.04 7.36 30.11
CA GLN A 73 10.65 6.50 28.99
C GLN A 73 9.14 6.39 28.86
N ARG A 74 8.40 6.29 29.98
CA ARG A 74 6.93 6.21 29.97
C ARG A 74 6.30 7.52 29.48
N VAL A 75 6.82 8.68 29.88
CA VAL A 75 6.33 10.00 29.42
C VAL A 75 6.51 10.17 27.91
N ARG A 76 7.56 9.59 27.34
CA ARG A 76 7.85 9.66 25.89
C ARG A 76 7.03 8.67 25.05
N GLN A 77 6.27 7.76 25.66
CA GLN A 77 5.41 6.84 24.91
C GLN A 77 4.24 7.58 24.26
N ALA A 78 3.83 7.11 23.08
CA ALA A 78 2.63 7.63 22.44
C ALA A 78 1.41 7.44 23.35
N PRO A 79 0.48 8.41 23.44
CA PRO A 79 -0.70 8.30 24.30
C PRO A 79 -1.52 7.03 24.04
N THR A 80 -1.57 6.57 22.78
CA THR A 80 -2.25 5.32 22.38
C THR A 80 -1.63 4.08 23.06
N ALA A 81 -0.31 4.05 23.25
CA ALA A 81 0.37 2.94 23.94
C ALA A 81 0.10 2.95 25.46
N LEU A 82 -0.29 4.10 26.01
CA LEU A 82 -0.63 4.28 27.43
C LEU A 82 -2.14 4.11 27.70
N GLY A 83 -2.96 3.88 26.68
CA GLY A 83 -4.42 3.87 26.81
C GLY A 83 -5.02 5.24 27.13
N LEU A 84 -4.27 6.32 26.91
CA LEU A 84 -4.70 7.70 27.17
C LEU A 84 -5.41 8.29 25.95
N ALA A 85 -6.22 9.33 26.19
CA ALA A 85 -6.89 10.05 25.12
C ALA A 85 -5.88 10.68 24.14
N HIS A 86 -6.04 10.40 22.86
CA HIS A 86 -5.19 10.92 21.79
C HIS A 86 -5.94 12.00 21.00
N ARG A 87 -5.40 13.22 20.92
CA ARG A 87 -6.08 14.37 20.29
C ARG A 87 -6.57 14.06 18.87
N ALA A 88 -5.72 13.46 18.03
CA ALA A 88 -6.12 13.13 16.66
C ALA A 88 -7.22 12.07 16.62
N ALA A 89 -7.23 11.10 17.55
CA ALA A 89 -8.29 10.09 17.60
C ALA A 89 -9.62 10.71 18.04
N THR A 90 -9.59 11.64 19.00
CA THR A 90 -10.78 12.39 19.43
C THR A 90 -11.31 13.28 18.30
N GLN A 91 -10.43 13.92 17.53
CA GLN A 91 -10.81 14.68 16.33
C GLN A 91 -11.55 13.82 15.32
N GLN A 92 -11.05 12.62 15.02
CA GLN A 92 -11.70 11.70 14.09
C GLN A 92 -13.08 11.26 14.58
N ARG A 93 -13.24 10.98 15.89
CA ARG A 93 -14.53 10.59 16.47
C ARG A 93 -15.56 11.73 16.46
N MET A 94 -15.11 12.96 16.66
CA MET A 94 -16.00 14.12 16.76
C MET A 94 -16.31 14.77 15.41
N GLY A 95 -15.41 14.62 14.42
CA GLY A 95 -15.51 15.30 13.13
C GLY A 95 -15.54 16.81 13.30
N ASN A 96 -16.43 17.47 12.55
CA ASN A 96 -16.62 18.92 12.61
C ASN A 96 -17.08 19.45 13.98
N SER A 97 -17.54 18.57 14.88
CA SER A 97 -17.96 18.95 16.23
C SER A 97 -16.78 19.05 17.23
N PHE A 98 -15.54 18.75 16.81
CA PHE A 98 -14.38 18.77 17.70
C PHE A 98 -14.10 20.18 18.24
N GLY A 99 -14.14 20.33 19.57
CA GLY A 99 -13.88 21.60 20.27
C GLY A 99 -15.09 22.53 20.35
N ILE A 100 -16.23 22.17 19.75
CA ILE A 100 -17.46 22.98 19.76
C ILE A 100 -18.58 22.30 20.55
N SER A 101 -18.62 20.96 20.53
CA SER A 101 -19.68 20.16 21.16
C SER A 101 -19.09 18.98 21.94
N THR A 102 -19.83 18.50 22.94
CA THR A 102 -19.55 17.26 23.67
C THR A 102 -20.07 16.01 22.95
N ARG A 103 -20.89 16.18 21.90
CA ARG A 103 -21.46 15.10 21.11
C ARG A 103 -20.80 15.02 19.72
N PRO A 104 -20.53 13.80 19.19
CA PRO A 104 -20.02 13.63 17.83
C PRO A 104 -20.93 14.23 16.75
N GLN A 105 -20.35 14.55 15.61
CA GLN A 105 -21.12 14.95 14.43
C GLN A 105 -22.05 13.82 14.00
N ARG A 106 -23.37 14.07 14.07
CA ARG A 106 -24.36 13.23 13.38
C ARG A 106 -24.70 13.90 12.05
N PRO A 107 -24.62 13.20 10.91
CA PRO A 107 -25.14 13.71 9.65
C PRO A 107 -26.61 14.10 9.80
N MET A 108 -27.02 15.20 9.16
CA MET A 108 -28.43 15.56 9.10
C MET A 108 -29.18 14.43 8.36
N ALA A 109 -30.37 14.07 8.83
CA ALA A 109 -31.19 13.10 8.12
C ALA A 109 -31.43 13.61 6.69
N PRO A 110 -31.32 12.75 5.66
CA PRO A 110 -31.68 13.14 4.31
C PRO A 110 -33.15 13.61 4.29
N PRO A 111 -33.51 14.54 3.39
CA PRO A 111 -34.91 14.90 3.21
C PRO A 111 -35.75 13.65 2.88
N PRO A 112 -37.04 13.62 3.26
CA PRO A 112 -37.90 12.49 2.93
C PRO A 112 -37.92 12.27 1.42
N ALA A 113 -37.79 11.01 1.00
CA ALA A 113 -37.89 10.66 -0.41
C ALA A 113 -39.26 11.09 -0.95
N PRO A 114 -39.35 11.58 -2.20
CA PRO A 114 -40.63 11.91 -2.81
C PRO A 114 -41.54 10.66 -2.85
N PRO A 115 -42.86 10.82 -2.74
CA PRO A 115 -43.79 9.70 -2.83
C PRO A 115 -43.66 9.01 -4.19
N ILE A 116 -43.61 7.67 -4.18
CA ILE A 116 -43.64 6.88 -5.41
C ILE A 116 -45.08 6.87 -5.92
N THR A 117 -45.40 7.71 -6.91
CA THR A 117 -46.69 7.65 -7.61
C THR A 117 -46.57 6.60 -8.73
N ARG A 118 -47.32 5.51 -8.63
CA ARG A 118 -47.54 4.60 -9.78
C ARG A 118 -48.55 5.24 -10.74
N PRO A 119 -48.34 5.16 -12.06
CA PRO A 119 -49.30 5.62 -13.05
C PRO A 119 -50.57 4.77 -13.06
#